data_AF-A0A9W7APG1-F1
#
_entry.id   AF-A0A9W7APG1-F1
#
_cell.length_a   1.000
_cell.length_b   1.000
_cell.length_c   1.000
_cell.angle_alpha   90.00
_cell.angle_beta   90.00
_cell.angle_gamma   90.00
#
_symmetry.space_group_name_H-M   'P 1'
#
loop_
_entity.id
_entity.type
_entity.pdbx_description
1 polymer ?
#
loop_
_entity_poly.entity_id
_entity_poly.type
_entity_poly.pdbx_seq_one_letter_code
_entity_poly.pdbx_strand_id
1 'polypeptide(L)'
;MSASLSQDSRDQNLNQDSPIKSLAIPPIPSGGPTSANADTNMIKGFVQGIGATLTKGRRATTQLWTNYNLVKDIRSRYKSDATSVSYNEFSLMQRGVEDRWKVLNVMSLMFFASDVAPYALMFYPTMLPSTFSSRFYVPAEGEETQTGPSPAYIQELVQSDLNRAHAVVESMLSLERSCVKPSFLEGLNPFGKSASQKKMSSLRSVSQIVKNMMHLKPQNALAELEQFAFHPDPTSRKVQRFAHAPKPLISGLAKCNNVGVGPIPLPNFMLRAQLVKHMDKLESYDSYLLSQLSKSPDFLDTLSASCIIELGSDRCVLSTSHSVRDVREGVRTWLENAGRQEGYEGVVVEEGRRFVKVLGKAIMLGVNCVQGVREERGESELVREMFRGGK
;
A
#
# COMPACT_ATOMS: atom_id res chain seq x y z
N MET A 1 -52.36 -10.44 -23.96
CA MET A 1 -51.57 -9.66 -22.98
C MET A 1 -50.28 -9.27 -23.65
N SER A 2 -50.25 -8.02 -24.11
CA SER A 2 -49.28 -7.50 -25.07
C SER A 2 -48.07 -6.95 -24.33
N ALA A 3 -46.87 -7.42 -24.71
CA ALA A 3 -45.61 -6.89 -24.21
C ALA A 3 -45.22 -5.64 -25.02
N SER A 4 -45.18 -4.49 -24.35
CA SER A 4 -44.68 -3.23 -24.91
C SER A 4 -43.23 -3.02 -24.50
N LEU A 5 -42.32 -3.08 -25.48
CA LEU A 5 -40.98 -2.51 -25.39
C LEU A 5 -41.09 -0.99 -25.21
N SER A 6 -40.29 -0.44 -24.31
CA SER A 6 -39.94 0.98 -24.31
C SER A 6 -38.41 1.09 -24.28
N GLN A 7 -37.85 1.32 -25.46
CA GLN A 7 -36.61 2.06 -25.63
C GLN A 7 -37.00 3.53 -25.68
N ASP A 8 -36.35 4.38 -24.90
CA ASP A 8 -36.14 5.76 -25.36
C ASP A 8 -34.94 6.45 -24.68
N SER A 9 -33.94 6.70 -25.53
CA SER A 9 -33.22 7.97 -25.72
C SER A 9 -32.61 8.71 -24.52
N ARG A 10 -31.26 8.69 -24.45
CA ARG A 10 -30.44 9.79 -23.91
C ARG A 10 -29.00 9.74 -24.44
N ASP A 11 -28.85 10.13 -25.70
CA ASP A 11 -27.62 10.71 -26.24
C ASP A 11 -27.88 12.21 -26.43
N GLN A 12 -27.11 13.07 -25.74
CA GLN A 12 -26.73 14.39 -26.23
C GLN A 12 -25.72 15.08 -25.29
N ASN A 13 -24.68 15.66 -25.93
CA ASN A 13 -23.73 16.68 -25.47
C ASN A 13 -22.37 16.24 -24.88
N LEU A 14 -21.54 15.73 -25.81
CA LEU A 14 -20.10 16.01 -25.89
C LEU A 14 -19.88 17.18 -26.86
N ASN A 15 -19.40 18.33 -26.37
CA ASN A 15 -18.42 19.22 -27.02
C ASN A 15 -18.35 20.58 -26.31
N GLN A 16 -17.31 20.80 -25.52
CA GLN A 16 -16.74 22.14 -25.33
C GLN A 16 -15.21 22.03 -25.31
N ASP A 17 -14.63 22.35 -26.47
CA ASP A 17 -13.21 22.60 -26.67
C ASP A 17 -12.75 23.76 -25.78
N SER A 18 -11.72 23.50 -24.99
CA SER A 18 -10.98 24.53 -24.25
C SER A 18 -9.78 24.98 -25.09
N PRO A 19 -9.59 26.28 -25.38
CA PRO A 19 -8.38 26.73 -26.07
C PRO A 19 -7.17 26.68 -25.12
N ILE A 20 -6.13 25.96 -25.56
CA ILE A 20 -4.80 25.95 -24.94
C ILE A 20 -4.23 27.37 -25.00
N LYS A 21 -4.22 28.07 -23.86
CA LYS A 21 -3.42 29.29 -23.69
C LYS A 21 -1.95 28.91 -23.68
N SER A 22 -1.20 29.40 -24.66
CA SER A 22 0.25 29.28 -24.70
C SER A 22 0.88 29.94 -23.46
N LEU A 23 1.70 29.16 -22.75
CA LEU A 23 2.53 29.64 -21.65
C LEU A 23 3.63 30.53 -22.23
N ALA A 24 3.44 31.85 -22.16
CA ALA A 24 4.52 32.82 -22.35
C ALA A 24 5.50 32.69 -21.18
N ILE A 25 6.75 32.34 -21.49
CA ILE A 25 7.85 32.31 -20.53
C ILE A 25 8.19 33.76 -20.16
N PRO A 26 8.09 34.19 -18.90
CA PRO A 26 8.50 35.53 -18.51
C PRO A 26 10.04 35.68 -18.62
N PRO A 27 10.54 36.87 -19.00
CA PRO A 27 11.97 37.11 -19.12
C PRO A 27 12.68 36.96 -17.78
N ILE A 28 13.86 36.33 -17.81
CA ILE A 28 14.73 36.11 -16.67
C ILE A 28 15.23 37.48 -16.17
N PRO A 29 14.99 37.87 -14.90
CA PRO A 29 15.51 39.12 -14.37
C PRO A 29 17.04 39.00 -14.21
N SER A 30 17.80 39.73 -15.03
CA SER A 30 19.25 39.90 -14.90
C SER A 30 19.57 40.90 -13.79
N GLY A 31 19.36 40.49 -12.53
CA GLY A 31 19.75 41.24 -11.35
C GLY A 31 20.65 40.38 -10.46
N GLY A 32 21.97 40.54 -10.57
CA GLY A 32 22.92 39.90 -9.66
C GLY A 32 22.75 40.45 -8.24
N PRO A 33 22.60 39.59 -7.20
CA PRO A 33 22.49 40.07 -5.83
C PRO A 33 23.83 40.61 -5.35
N THR A 34 23.84 41.86 -4.89
CA THR A 34 24.96 42.42 -4.13
C THR A 34 25.13 41.64 -2.83
N SER A 35 26.35 41.14 -2.62
CA SER A 35 26.73 40.10 -1.65
C SER A 35 26.34 40.37 -0.18
N ALA A 36 26.11 41.62 0.24
CA ALA A 36 25.76 41.95 1.62
C ALA A 36 24.28 41.70 1.98
N ASN A 37 23.36 41.71 1.01
CA ASN A 37 21.94 41.44 1.27
C ASN A 37 21.60 39.94 1.28
N ALA A 38 22.45 39.11 0.67
CA ALA A 38 22.27 37.66 0.62
C ALA A 38 22.42 37.02 2.01
N ASP A 39 23.42 37.43 2.79
CA ASP A 39 23.70 36.85 4.12
C ASP A 39 22.60 37.19 5.13
N THR A 40 22.09 38.43 5.11
CA THR A 40 21.00 38.85 6.00
C THR A 40 19.69 38.14 5.67
N ASN A 41 19.42 37.85 4.40
CA ASN A 41 18.25 37.10 3.95
C ASN A 41 18.39 35.59 4.24
N MET A 42 19.61 35.04 4.15
CA MET A 42 19.89 33.66 4.52
C MET A 42 19.73 33.42 6.02
N ILE A 43 20.21 34.34 6.86
CA ILE A 43 20.05 34.27 8.32
C ILE A 43 18.57 34.44 8.71
N LYS A 44 17.84 35.37 8.10
CA LYS A 44 16.39 35.52 8.33
C LYS A 44 15.62 34.27 7.89
N GLY A 45 15.96 33.69 6.74
CA GLY A 45 15.38 32.43 6.27
C GLY A 45 15.66 31.26 7.20
N PHE A 46 16.87 31.19 7.76
CA PHE A 46 17.25 30.16 8.75
C PHE A 46 16.49 30.31 10.07
N VAL A 47 16.41 31.53 10.62
CA VAL A 47 15.67 31.81 11.87
C VAL A 47 14.17 31.57 11.69
N GLN A 48 13.59 32.00 10.56
CA GLN A 48 12.19 31.70 10.22
C GLN A 48 11.95 30.20 10.03
N GLY A 49 12.89 29.49 9.41
CA GLY A 49 12.83 28.04 9.25
C GLY A 49 12.86 27.29 10.59
N ILE A 50 13.70 27.73 11.53
CA ILE A 50 13.75 27.17 12.90
C ILE A 50 12.43 27.43 13.63
N GLY A 51 11.89 28.66 13.56
CA GLY A 51 10.62 29.01 14.18
C GLY A 51 9.44 28.18 13.64
N ALA A 52 9.37 28.00 12.31
CA ALA A 52 8.37 27.14 11.66
C ALA A 52 8.52 25.67 12.08
N THR A 53 9.76 25.19 12.22
CA THR A 53 10.04 23.81 12.62
C THR A 53 9.65 23.55 14.08
N LEU A 54 9.99 24.46 14.98
CA LEU A 54 9.64 24.37 16.40
C LEU A 54 8.13 24.45 16.62
N THR A 55 7.45 25.36 15.91
CA THR A 55 5.98 25.46 16.00
C THR A 55 5.30 24.21 15.45
N LYS A 56 5.77 23.65 14.34
CA LYS A 56 5.30 22.36 13.81
C LYS A 56 5.55 21.22 14.80
N GLY A 57 6.73 21.14 15.40
CA GLY A 57 7.08 20.14 16.41
C GLY A 57 6.19 20.23 17.66
N ARG A 58 5.95 21.43 18.17
CA ARG A 58 5.04 21.66 19.31
C ARG A 58 3.60 21.26 18.98
N ARG A 59 3.09 21.63 17.81
CA ARG A 59 1.73 21.24 17.38
C ARG A 59 1.60 19.72 17.25
N ALA A 60 2.56 19.07 16.61
CA ALA A 60 2.52 17.62 16.40
C ALA A 60 2.67 16.81 17.69
N THR A 61 3.45 17.30 18.66
CA THR A 61 3.55 16.69 20.01
C THR A 61 2.28 16.88 20.83
N THR A 62 1.69 18.07 20.82
CA THR A 62 0.36 18.29 21.43
C THR A 62 -0.68 17.38 20.80
N GLN A 63 -0.71 17.27 19.47
CA GLN A 63 -1.64 16.41 18.74
C GLN A 63 -1.42 14.93 19.06
N LEU A 64 -0.17 14.49 19.24
CA LEU A 64 0.13 13.13 19.66
C LEU A 64 -0.45 12.82 21.05
N TRP A 65 -0.37 13.78 21.97
CA TRP A 65 -0.93 13.65 23.31
C TRP A 65 -2.47 13.64 23.30
N THR A 66 -3.11 14.52 22.54
CA THR A 66 -4.58 14.52 22.39
C THR A 66 -5.05 13.23 21.75
N ASN A 67 -4.37 12.77 20.69
CA ASN A 67 -4.66 11.49 20.03
C ASN A 67 -4.49 10.31 20.99
N TYR A 68 -3.50 10.33 21.88
CA TYR A 68 -3.33 9.26 22.87
C TYR A 68 -4.56 9.11 23.77
N ASN A 69 -5.10 10.22 24.28
CA ASN A 69 -6.28 10.21 25.15
C ASN A 69 -7.54 9.80 24.36
N LEU A 70 -7.72 10.34 23.15
CA LEU A 70 -8.82 10.00 22.27
C LEU A 70 -8.82 8.50 21.92
N VAL A 71 -7.66 7.93 21.58
CA VAL A 71 -7.51 6.50 21.27
C VAL A 71 -7.85 5.60 22.47
N LYS A 72 -7.60 6.06 23.70
CA LYS A 72 -7.98 5.32 24.91
C LYS A 72 -9.51 5.22 25.04
N ASP A 73 -10.21 6.34 24.80
CA ASP A 73 -11.68 6.37 24.80
C ASP A 73 -12.27 5.50 23.68
N ILE A 74 -11.81 5.70 22.44
CA ILE A 74 -12.23 4.92 21.27
C ILE A 74 -12.04 3.43 21.53
N ARG A 75 -10.91 3.02 22.09
CA ARG A 75 -10.65 1.62 22.41
C ARG A 75 -11.62 1.06 23.46
N SER A 76 -12.03 1.87 24.42
CA SER A 76 -13.04 1.47 25.41
C SER A 76 -14.38 1.22 24.72
N ARG A 77 -14.84 2.17 23.90
CA ARG A 77 -16.08 2.03 23.10
C ARG A 77 -16.03 0.85 22.15
N TYR A 78 -14.93 0.68 21.41
CA TYR A 78 -14.73 -0.43 20.47
C TYR A 78 -14.82 -1.80 21.15
N LYS A 79 -14.31 -1.94 22.38
CA LYS A 79 -14.41 -3.19 23.15
C LYS A 79 -15.83 -3.49 23.61
N SER A 80 -16.61 -2.46 23.92
CA SER A 80 -18.01 -2.62 24.33
C SER A 80 -18.93 -2.89 23.13
N ASP A 81 -18.76 -2.10 22.06
CA ASP A 81 -19.47 -2.23 20.80
C ASP A 81 -18.59 -1.69 19.67
N ALA A 82 -18.08 -2.59 18.84
CA ALA A 82 -17.23 -2.26 17.69
C ALA A 82 -17.93 -1.30 16.71
N THR A 83 -19.26 -1.25 16.71
CA THR A 83 -20.04 -0.47 15.75
C THR A 83 -20.36 0.95 16.20
N SER A 84 -20.16 1.23 17.47
CA SER A 84 -20.26 2.59 18.04
C SER A 84 -19.11 3.52 17.62
N VAL A 85 -18.12 2.98 16.89
CA VAL A 85 -16.89 3.66 16.49
C VAL A 85 -16.92 3.88 14.99
N SER A 86 -16.73 5.13 14.55
CA SER A 86 -16.62 5.48 13.14
C SER A 86 -15.32 4.97 12.51
N TYR A 87 -15.26 4.89 11.17
CA TYR A 87 -14.05 4.41 10.49
C TYR A 87 -12.82 5.28 10.80
N ASN A 88 -12.99 6.60 10.88
CA ASN A 88 -11.90 7.53 11.17
C ASN A 88 -11.33 7.30 12.58
N GLU A 89 -12.20 7.09 13.57
CA GLU A 89 -11.80 6.75 14.94
C GLU A 89 -11.10 5.39 15.00
N PHE A 90 -11.64 4.39 14.28
CA PHE A 90 -11.01 3.07 14.18
C PHE A 90 -9.62 3.15 13.54
N SER A 91 -9.49 3.85 12.43
CA SER A 91 -8.20 4.06 11.74
C SER A 91 -7.20 4.81 12.65
N LEU A 92 -7.66 5.84 13.37
CA LEU A 92 -6.84 6.55 14.34
C LEU A 92 -6.38 5.62 15.48
N MET A 93 -7.25 4.75 15.98
CA MET A 93 -6.89 3.75 17.00
C MET A 93 -5.80 2.80 16.51
N GLN A 94 -5.90 2.32 15.26
CA GLN A 94 -4.90 1.43 14.65
C GLN A 94 -3.57 2.15 14.45
N ARG A 95 -3.58 3.35 13.86
CA ARG A 95 -2.38 4.19 13.69
C ARG A 95 -1.73 4.56 15.01
N GLY A 96 -2.53 4.79 16.07
CA GLY A 96 -2.03 5.09 17.40
C GLY A 96 -1.11 3.99 17.98
N VAL A 97 -1.26 2.73 17.55
CA VAL A 97 -0.34 1.65 17.94
C VAL A 97 0.99 1.75 17.21
N GLU A 98 0.97 2.08 15.92
CA GLU A 98 2.17 2.27 15.10
C GLU A 98 2.94 3.51 15.52
N ASP A 99 2.24 4.62 15.76
CA ASP A 99 2.83 5.89 16.15
C ASP A 99 3.56 5.80 17.49
N ARG A 100 3.05 5.01 18.47
CA ARG A 100 3.78 4.78 19.73
C ARG A 100 5.13 4.11 19.51
N TRP A 101 5.19 3.13 18.61
CA TRP A 101 6.45 2.49 18.26
C TRP A 101 7.40 3.43 17.52
N LYS A 102 6.86 4.27 16.64
CA LYS A 102 7.65 5.31 15.96
C LYS A 102 8.22 6.33 16.95
N VAL A 103 7.41 6.82 17.89
CA VAL A 103 7.88 7.72 18.97
C VAL A 103 8.99 7.07 19.76
N LEU A 104 8.83 5.82 20.19
CA LEU A 104 9.87 5.14 20.95
C LEU A 104 11.15 4.96 20.13
N ASN A 105 11.05 4.63 18.85
CA ASN A 105 12.21 4.53 17.95
C ASN A 105 12.91 5.88 17.77
N VAL A 106 12.15 6.96 17.62
CA VAL A 106 12.71 8.32 17.52
C VAL A 106 13.38 8.74 18.82
N MET A 107 12.76 8.48 19.97
CA MET A 107 13.34 8.77 21.29
C MET A 107 14.62 7.97 21.53
N SER A 108 14.63 6.69 21.16
CA SER A 108 15.81 5.84 21.20
C SER A 108 16.92 6.39 20.30
N LEU A 109 16.59 6.80 19.07
CA LEU A 109 17.54 7.40 18.15
C LEU A 109 18.12 8.71 18.68
N MET A 110 17.28 9.58 19.27
CA MET A 110 17.73 10.82 19.90
C MET A 110 18.65 10.58 21.10
N PHE A 111 18.43 9.49 21.85
CA PHE A 111 19.23 9.17 23.03
C PHE A 111 20.56 8.48 22.69
N PHE A 112 20.55 7.50 21.78
CA PHE A 112 21.73 6.68 21.47
C PHE A 112 22.52 7.17 20.25
N ALA A 113 21.93 7.99 19.38
CA ALA A 113 22.55 8.49 18.16
C ALA A 113 22.06 9.91 17.83
N SER A 114 22.17 10.83 18.79
CA SER A 114 21.73 12.23 18.69
C SER A 114 22.24 12.94 17.43
N ASP A 115 23.48 12.65 17.02
CA ASP A 115 24.14 13.28 15.88
C ASP A 115 23.57 12.79 14.53
N VAL A 116 23.05 11.56 14.50
CA VAL A 116 22.45 10.93 13.31
C VAL A 116 20.95 11.21 13.22
N ALA A 117 20.29 11.40 14.38
CA ALA A 117 18.86 11.64 14.48
C ALA A 117 18.31 12.72 13.51
N PRO A 118 18.89 13.94 13.40
CA PRO A 118 18.34 14.95 12.49
C PRO A 118 18.39 14.51 11.03
N TYR A 119 19.48 13.85 10.60
CA TYR A 119 19.60 13.34 9.24
C TYR A 119 18.63 12.19 8.98
N ALA A 120 18.49 11.26 9.92
CA ALA A 120 17.53 10.17 9.81
C ALA A 120 16.09 10.66 9.70
N LEU A 121 15.70 11.68 10.48
CA LEU A 121 14.36 12.27 10.39
C LEU A 121 14.14 13.04 9.08
N MET A 122 15.19 13.68 8.56
CA MET A 122 15.13 14.40 7.28
C MET A 122 15.00 13.45 6.09
N PHE A 123 15.76 12.34 6.07
CA PHE A 123 15.76 11.39 4.96
C PHE A 123 14.68 10.30 5.08
N TYR A 124 14.18 10.03 6.28
CA TYR A 124 13.14 9.02 6.54
C TYR A 124 11.95 9.62 7.27
N PRO A 125 11.16 10.48 6.59
CA PRO A 125 9.97 11.09 7.19
C PRO A 125 8.93 10.04 7.63
N THR A 126 8.98 8.82 7.10
CA THR A 126 8.14 7.69 7.53
C THR A 126 8.43 7.19 8.95
N MET A 127 9.61 7.50 9.51
CA MET A 127 9.96 7.22 10.92
C MET A 127 9.19 8.12 11.89
N LEU A 128 8.67 9.26 11.41
CA LEU A 128 7.87 10.15 12.24
C LEU A 128 6.44 9.59 12.43
N PRO A 129 5.84 9.87 13.60
CA PRO A 129 4.43 9.58 13.83
C PRO A 129 3.53 10.21 12.75
N SER A 130 2.39 9.59 12.51
CA SER A 130 1.44 10.03 11.47
C SER A 130 0.98 11.49 11.65
N THR A 131 1.00 12.03 12.88
CA THR A 131 0.71 13.44 13.19
C THR A 131 1.70 14.43 12.57
N PHE A 132 2.88 13.97 12.16
CA PHE A 132 3.87 14.79 11.45
C PHE A 132 3.74 14.70 9.93
N SER A 133 2.95 13.75 9.43
CA SER A 133 2.68 13.57 8.01
C SER A 133 1.53 14.48 7.57
N SER A 134 1.76 15.26 6.52
CA SER A 134 0.73 16.10 5.89
C SER A 134 -0.45 15.29 5.34
N ARG A 135 -0.28 13.97 5.16
CA ARG A 135 -1.33 13.06 4.67
C ARG A 135 -2.52 12.94 5.62
N PHE A 136 -2.35 13.23 6.90
CA PHE A 136 -3.36 12.95 7.93
C PHE A 136 -3.75 14.19 8.75
N TYR A 137 -3.59 15.38 8.17
CA TYR A 137 -4.13 16.58 8.77
C TYR A 137 -5.65 16.45 8.82
N VAL A 138 -6.16 16.13 10.01
CA VAL A 138 -7.59 16.30 10.33
C VAL A 138 -7.74 17.79 10.62
N PRO A 139 -8.45 18.55 9.76
CA PRO A 139 -8.72 19.95 10.07
C PRO A 139 -9.37 20.05 11.44
N ALA A 140 -9.03 21.10 12.19
CA ALA A 140 -9.69 21.36 13.46
C ALA A 140 -11.19 21.54 13.22
N GLU A 141 -12.04 21.14 14.18
CA GLU A 141 -13.49 21.31 14.12
C GLU A 141 -13.82 22.76 13.71
N GLY A 142 -14.41 22.93 12.52
CA GLY A 142 -14.73 24.23 11.92
C GLY A 142 -14.05 24.55 10.58
N GLU A 143 -13.01 23.81 10.18
CA GLU A 143 -12.42 23.89 8.83
C GLU A 143 -13.07 22.83 7.92
N GLU A 144 -14.27 23.10 7.42
CA GLU A 144 -14.88 22.31 6.34
C GLU A 144 -14.11 22.55 5.02
N THR A 145 -13.03 21.81 4.80
CA THR A 145 -12.49 21.68 3.45
C THR A 145 -13.35 20.68 2.67
N GLN A 146 -14.37 21.18 1.98
CA GLN A 146 -15.07 20.48 0.88
C GLN A 146 -14.13 20.07 -0.27
N THR A 147 -12.87 20.49 -0.22
CA THR A 147 -11.87 20.16 -1.21
C THR A 147 -11.46 18.70 -1.02
N GLY A 148 -11.60 17.90 -2.07
CA GLY A 148 -11.11 16.52 -2.11
C GLY A 148 -9.61 16.39 -1.85
N PRO A 149 -9.01 15.21 -2.10
CA PRO A 149 -7.59 14.98 -1.87
C PRO A 149 -6.74 16.09 -2.49
N SER A 150 -5.79 16.64 -1.71
CA SER A 150 -4.85 17.67 -2.20
C SER A 150 -4.14 17.17 -3.48
N PRO A 151 -3.89 18.04 -4.48
CA PRO A 151 -3.13 17.65 -5.68
C PRO A 151 -1.79 16.99 -5.37
N ALA A 152 -1.10 17.44 -4.31
CA ALA A 152 0.15 16.85 -3.86
C ALA A 152 -0.02 15.40 -3.37
N TYR A 153 -1.14 15.12 -2.68
CA TYR A 153 -1.47 13.77 -2.22
C TYR A 153 -1.81 12.85 -3.41
N ILE A 154 -2.54 13.36 -4.40
CA ILE A 154 -2.82 12.62 -5.64
C ILE A 154 -1.50 12.27 -6.35
N GLN A 155 -0.59 13.23 -6.49
CA GLN A 155 0.72 12.99 -7.12
C GLN A 155 1.54 11.94 -6.34
N GLU A 156 1.51 11.98 -5.02
CA GLU A 156 2.19 11.00 -4.17
C GLU A 156 1.62 9.58 -4.33
N LEU A 157 0.30 9.45 -4.51
CA LEU A 157 -0.35 8.18 -4.80
C LEU A 157 0.04 7.65 -6.18
N VAL A 158 0.00 8.51 -7.21
CA VAL A 158 0.46 8.16 -8.57
C VAL A 158 1.91 7.66 -8.52
N GLN A 159 2.79 8.35 -7.79
CA GLN A 159 4.19 7.93 -7.65
C GLN A 159 4.32 6.61 -6.89
N SER A 160 3.52 6.40 -5.84
CA SER A 160 3.49 5.13 -5.11
C SER A 160 3.06 3.98 -6.03
N ASP A 161 2.16 4.23 -6.96
CA ASP A 161 1.68 3.23 -7.91
C ASP A 161 2.72 2.88 -8.97
N LEU A 162 3.44 3.87 -9.49
CA LEU A 162 4.57 3.62 -10.38
C LEU A 162 5.66 2.80 -9.67
N ASN A 163 5.96 3.13 -8.42
CA ASN A 163 6.91 2.38 -7.60
C ASN A 163 6.46 0.93 -7.37
N ARG A 164 5.16 0.70 -7.17
CA ARG A 164 4.56 -0.64 -7.10
C ARG A 164 4.75 -1.41 -8.40
N ALA A 165 4.45 -0.77 -9.54
CA ALA A 165 4.59 -1.41 -10.83
C ALA A 165 6.04 -1.82 -11.11
N HIS A 166 6.99 -0.93 -10.82
CA HIS A 166 8.41 -1.22 -10.90
C HIS A 166 8.81 -2.38 -9.99
N ALA A 167 8.31 -2.41 -8.74
CA ALA A 167 8.59 -3.48 -7.81
C ALA A 167 8.06 -4.85 -8.28
N VAL A 168 6.89 -4.90 -8.92
CA VAL A 168 6.35 -6.13 -9.53
C VAL A 168 7.26 -6.63 -10.64
N VAL A 169 7.59 -5.76 -11.61
CA VAL A 169 8.44 -6.11 -12.76
C VAL A 169 9.84 -6.56 -12.30
N GLU A 170 10.46 -5.81 -11.38
CA GLU A 170 11.77 -6.16 -10.80
C GLU A 170 11.72 -7.54 -10.13
N SER A 171 10.62 -7.86 -9.44
CA SER A 171 10.46 -9.13 -8.73
C SER A 171 10.24 -10.30 -9.67
N MET A 172 9.48 -10.12 -10.75
CA MET A 172 9.32 -11.11 -11.82
C MET A 172 10.66 -11.40 -12.49
N LEU A 173 11.40 -10.37 -12.90
CA LEU A 173 12.73 -10.52 -13.49
C LEU A 173 13.72 -11.18 -12.52
N SER A 174 13.69 -10.80 -11.24
CA SER A 174 14.53 -11.42 -10.21
C SER A 174 14.17 -12.89 -10.00
N LEU A 175 12.89 -13.25 -10.09
CA LEU A 175 12.42 -14.63 -9.99
C LEU A 175 12.93 -15.45 -11.18
N GLU A 176 12.74 -14.96 -12.40
CA GLU A 176 13.22 -15.61 -13.63
C GLU A 176 14.74 -15.81 -13.63
N ARG A 177 15.51 -14.78 -13.25
CA ARG A 177 16.97 -14.89 -13.11
C ARG A 177 17.37 -15.96 -12.11
N SER A 178 16.62 -16.10 -11.01
CA SER A 178 16.86 -17.12 -9.99
C SER A 178 16.51 -18.54 -10.45
N CYS A 179 15.70 -18.70 -11.50
CA CYS A 179 15.39 -19.99 -12.12
C CYS A 179 16.50 -20.50 -13.06
N VAL A 180 17.37 -19.60 -13.52
CA VAL A 180 18.40 -19.87 -14.53
C VAL A 180 19.80 -19.88 -13.91
N LYS A 181 20.08 -18.94 -13.00
CA LYS A 181 21.40 -18.81 -12.38
C LYS A 181 21.36 -19.35 -10.95
N PRO A 182 22.20 -20.35 -10.61
CA PRO A 182 22.35 -20.77 -9.22
C PRO A 182 22.87 -19.61 -8.38
N SER A 183 22.59 -19.64 -7.08
CA SER A 183 23.16 -18.66 -6.15
C SER A 183 24.68 -18.68 -6.26
N PHE A 184 25.34 -17.52 -6.16
CA PHE A 184 26.81 -17.44 -6.17
C PHE A 184 27.45 -18.42 -5.17
N LEU A 185 26.86 -18.55 -3.97
CA LEU A 185 27.32 -19.48 -2.93
C LEU A 185 27.10 -20.96 -3.29
N GLU A 186 26.13 -21.28 -4.16
CA GLU A 186 25.89 -22.65 -4.62
C GLU A 186 26.95 -23.10 -5.63
N GLY A 187 27.59 -22.15 -6.35
CA GLY A 187 28.75 -22.44 -7.20
C GLY A 187 29.99 -22.90 -6.42
N LEU A 188 30.08 -22.55 -5.14
CA LEU A 188 31.19 -22.91 -4.25
C LEU A 188 31.02 -24.29 -3.58
N ASN A 189 29.82 -24.87 -3.63
CA ASN A 189 29.57 -26.19 -3.03
C ASN A 189 29.42 -27.27 -4.12
N PRO A 190 30.50 -28.00 -4.47
CA PRO A 190 30.45 -29.03 -5.52
C PRO A 190 29.50 -30.20 -5.19
N PHE A 191 29.19 -30.44 -3.91
CA PHE A 191 28.27 -31.49 -3.46
C PHE A 191 26.80 -31.04 -3.39
N GLY A 192 26.53 -29.75 -3.59
CA GLY A 192 25.18 -29.16 -3.48
C GLY A 192 24.33 -29.18 -4.76
N LYS A 193 24.83 -29.73 -5.88
CA LYS A 193 24.19 -29.60 -7.21
C LYS A 193 22.75 -30.10 -7.26
N SER A 194 22.44 -31.23 -6.61
CA SER A 194 21.07 -31.77 -6.58
C SER A 194 20.10 -30.86 -5.82
N ALA A 195 20.51 -30.30 -4.68
CA ALA A 195 19.69 -29.37 -3.91
C ALA A 195 19.44 -28.06 -4.67
N SER A 196 20.46 -27.54 -5.36
CA SER A 196 20.33 -26.37 -6.23
C SER A 196 19.36 -26.62 -7.39
N GLN A 197 19.44 -27.78 -8.05
CA GLN A 197 18.50 -28.15 -9.11
C GLN A 197 17.06 -28.27 -8.61
N LYS A 198 16.82 -28.91 -7.46
CA LYS A 198 15.50 -28.98 -6.82
C LYS A 198 14.94 -27.61 -6.47
N LYS A 199 15.81 -26.70 -6.02
CA LYS A 199 15.42 -25.31 -5.72
C LYS A 199 15.07 -24.55 -7.01
N MET A 200 15.87 -24.69 -8.07
CA MET A 200 15.57 -24.06 -9.37
C MET A 200 14.28 -24.60 -9.99
N SER A 201 14.01 -25.90 -9.89
CA SER A 201 12.74 -26.48 -10.38
C SER A 201 11.55 -25.95 -9.60
N SER A 202 11.66 -25.85 -8.27
CA SER A 202 10.63 -25.21 -7.44
C SER A 202 10.39 -23.75 -7.83
N LEU A 203 11.46 -22.98 -8.07
CA LEU A 203 11.34 -21.59 -8.53
C LEU A 203 10.65 -21.47 -9.90
N ARG A 204 10.90 -22.42 -10.83
CA ARG A 204 10.20 -22.46 -12.12
C ARG A 204 8.71 -22.71 -11.94
N SER A 205 8.33 -23.60 -11.04
CA SER A 205 6.91 -23.82 -10.70
C SER A 205 6.26 -22.54 -10.17
N VAL A 206 6.94 -21.81 -9.27
CA VAL A 206 6.45 -20.51 -8.77
C VAL A 206 6.38 -19.47 -9.89
N SER A 207 7.38 -19.41 -10.76
CA SER A 207 7.39 -18.51 -11.93
C SER A 207 6.21 -18.77 -12.86
N GLN A 208 5.84 -20.03 -13.06
CA GLN A 208 4.69 -20.39 -13.88
C GLN A 208 3.36 -19.96 -13.21
N ILE A 209 3.25 -20.10 -11.89
CA ILE A 209 2.09 -19.60 -11.14
C ILE A 209 1.96 -18.08 -11.30
N VAL A 210 3.05 -17.34 -11.09
CA VAL A 210 3.09 -15.87 -11.25
C VAL A 210 2.74 -15.48 -12.68
N LYS A 211 3.21 -16.23 -13.68
CA LYS A 211 2.83 -16.02 -15.09
C LYS A 211 1.32 -16.20 -15.29
N ASN A 212 0.72 -17.24 -14.71
CA ASN A 212 -0.71 -17.46 -14.79
C ASN A 212 -1.48 -16.33 -14.07
N MET A 213 -0.96 -15.81 -12.95
CA MET A 213 -1.54 -14.66 -12.22
C MET A 213 -1.67 -13.42 -13.09
N MET A 214 -0.80 -13.24 -14.10
CA MET A 214 -0.92 -12.11 -15.03
C MET A 214 -2.23 -12.12 -15.81
N HIS A 215 -2.91 -13.27 -15.94
CA HIS A 215 -4.17 -13.38 -16.67
C HIS A 215 -5.40 -13.39 -15.75
N LEU A 216 -5.20 -13.43 -14.42
CA LEU A 216 -6.28 -13.56 -13.44
C LEU A 216 -6.94 -12.23 -13.10
N LYS A 217 -8.26 -12.15 -13.21
CA LYS A 217 -9.02 -11.03 -12.64
C LYS A 217 -8.98 -11.10 -11.11
N PRO A 218 -8.88 -9.97 -10.38
CA PRO A 218 -8.86 -9.96 -8.91
C PRO A 218 -10.03 -10.72 -8.27
N GLN A 219 -11.22 -10.61 -8.85
CA GLN A 219 -12.43 -11.30 -8.39
C GLN A 219 -12.35 -12.83 -8.40
N ASN A 220 -11.48 -13.41 -9.25
CA ASN A 220 -11.30 -14.86 -9.37
C ASN A 220 -10.03 -15.36 -8.67
N ALA A 221 -9.17 -14.44 -8.19
CA ALA A 221 -7.83 -14.75 -7.73
C ALA A 221 -7.81 -15.86 -6.67
N LEU A 222 -8.69 -15.77 -5.67
CA LEU A 222 -8.72 -16.72 -4.58
C LEU A 222 -9.21 -18.10 -5.01
N ALA A 223 -10.22 -18.17 -5.89
CA ALA A 223 -10.76 -19.42 -6.41
C ALA A 223 -9.74 -20.14 -7.31
N GLU A 224 -9.08 -19.42 -8.20
CA GLU A 224 -8.11 -20.02 -9.15
C GLU A 224 -6.78 -20.39 -8.48
N LEU A 225 -6.46 -19.79 -7.33
CA LEU A 225 -5.23 -20.04 -6.57
C LEU A 225 -5.50 -20.67 -5.21
N GLU A 226 -6.70 -21.21 -5.03
CA GLU A 226 -7.17 -21.77 -3.76
C GLU A 226 -6.21 -22.83 -3.23
N GLN A 227 -5.72 -23.71 -4.12
CA GLN A 227 -4.76 -24.76 -3.79
C GLN A 227 -3.49 -24.27 -3.07
N PHE A 228 -3.12 -22.98 -3.20
CA PHE A 228 -1.96 -22.39 -2.52
C PHE A 228 -2.31 -21.78 -1.17
N ALA A 229 -3.59 -21.46 -0.95
CA ALA A 229 -4.08 -20.95 0.33
C ALA A 229 -4.58 -22.08 1.24
N PHE A 230 -4.86 -23.27 0.72
CA PHE A 230 -5.30 -24.43 1.48
C PHE A 230 -4.18 -25.44 1.71
N HIS A 231 -3.93 -25.81 2.97
CA HIS A 231 -2.91 -26.77 3.36
C HIS A 231 -3.49 -27.99 4.06
N PRO A 232 -3.00 -29.22 3.78
CA PRO A 232 -3.51 -30.46 4.39
C PRO A 232 -3.17 -30.60 5.88
N ASP A 233 -2.04 -30.03 6.31
CA ASP A 233 -1.59 -30.11 7.70
C ASP A 233 -2.06 -28.90 8.53
N PRO A 234 -2.17 -29.02 9.88
CA PRO A 234 -2.27 -27.86 10.75
C PRO A 234 -1.13 -26.89 10.40
N THR A 235 -1.50 -25.67 10.03
CA THR A 235 -0.59 -24.72 9.41
C THR A 235 0.62 -24.47 10.31
N SER A 236 1.78 -24.97 9.90
CA SER A 236 3.02 -24.70 10.60
C SER A 236 3.24 -23.19 10.70
N ARG A 237 3.77 -22.71 11.83
CA ARG A 237 4.24 -21.31 11.96
C ARG A 237 5.15 -20.88 10.81
N LYS A 238 5.85 -21.84 10.16
CA LYS A 238 6.67 -21.58 8.97
C LYS A 238 5.83 -21.15 7.76
N VAL A 239 4.70 -21.81 7.51
CA VAL A 239 3.78 -21.50 6.40
C VAL A 239 3.14 -20.13 6.62
N GLN A 240 2.64 -19.88 7.84
CA GLN A 240 2.05 -18.60 8.24
C GLN A 240 3.04 -17.42 8.12
N ARG A 241 4.35 -17.69 8.18
CA ARG A 241 5.42 -16.68 8.09
C ARG A 241 6.14 -16.65 6.75
N PHE A 242 5.54 -17.23 5.72
CA PHE A 242 6.11 -17.29 4.37
C PHE A 242 7.54 -17.88 4.32
N ALA A 243 7.87 -18.83 5.21
CA ALA A 243 9.24 -19.34 5.32
C ALA A 243 9.75 -19.97 4.02
N HIS A 244 8.84 -20.57 3.25
CA HIS A 244 9.10 -21.24 1.98
C HIS A 244 8.91 -20.33 0.76
N ALA A 245 8.38 -19.12 0.94
CA ALA A 245 8.21 -18.19 -0.17
C ALA A 245 9.58 -17.72 -0.69
N PRO A 246 9.79 -17.73 -2.02
CA PRO A 246 11.00 -17.21 -2.64
C PRO A 246 11.30 -15.77 -2.23
N LYS A 247 12.58 -15.47 -1.98
CA LYS A 247 13.05 -14.12 -1.64
C LYS A 247 12.59 -13.04 -2.65
N PRO A 248 12.62 -13.26 -3.98
CA PRO A 248 12.13 -12.28 -4.94
C PRO A 248 10.67 -11.88 -4.69
N LEU A 249 9.79 -12.85 -4.38
CA LEU A 249 8.38 -12.58 -4.09
C LEU A 249 8.18 -11.79 -2.80
N ILE A 250 8.89 -12.17 -1.72
CA ILE A 250 8.84 -11.45 -0.45
C ILE A 250 9.33 -10.02 -0.62
N SER A 251 10.45 -9.83 -1.30
CA SER A 251 10.98 -8.49 -1.55
C SER A 251 10.03 -7.66 -2.41
N GLY A 252 9.40 -8.26 -3.42
CA GLY A 252 8.43 -7.61 -4.29
C GLY A 252 7.19 -7.16 -3.57
N LEU A 253 6.54 -8.08 -2.85
CA LEU A 253 5.36 -7.77 -2.05
C LEU A 253 5.66 -6.71 -0.99
N ALA A 254 6.82 -6.78 -0.35
CA ALA A 254 7.23 -5.78 0.63
C ALA A 254 7.36 -4.39 0.00
N LYS A 255 8.07 -4.29 -1.14
CA LYS A 255 8.21 -3.04 -1.89
C LYS A 255 6.86 -2.48 -2.36
N CYS A 256 5.97 -3.32 -2.91
CA CYS A 256 4.65 -2.89 -3.38
C CYS A 256 3.78 -2.30 -2.26
N ASN A 257 3.91 -2.86 -1.05
CA ASN A 257 3.13 -2.41 0.11
C ASN A 257 3.85 -1.34 0.94
N ASN A 258 4.97 -0.81 0.45
CA ASN A 258 5.85 0.11 1.20
C ASN A 258 6.26 -0.45 2.58
N VAL A 259 6.33 -1.78 2.71
CA VAL A 259 6.70 -2.49 3.94
C VAL A 259 8.21 -2.63 4.00
N GLY A 260 8.82 -2.14 5.08
CA GLY A 260 10.27 -2.25 5.26
C GLY A 260 11.08 -1.40 4.29
N VAL A 261 10.45 -0.41 3.66
CA VAL A 261 11.12 0.57 2.81
C VAL A 261 11.87 1.55 3.73
N GLY A 262 13.14 1.21 3.94
CA GLY A 262 14.13 2.05 4.58
C GLY A 262 15.40 2.07 3.72
N PRO A 263 16.39 2.88 4.10
CA PRO A 263 17.66 2.99 3.37
C PRO A 263 18.50 1.73 3.47
N ILE A 264 18.31 0.98 4.56
CA ILE A 264 19.07 -0.20 4.87
C ILE A 264 18.28 -1.40 4.35
N PRO A 265 18.86 -2.19 3.44
CA PRO A 265 18.20 -3.41 2.97
C PRO A 265 17.97 -4.34 4.15
N LEU A 266 16.71 -4.63 4.44
CA LEU A 266 16.36 -5.50 5.54
C LEU A 266 16.64 -6.97 5.20
N PRO A 267 17.14 -7.77 6.16
CA PRO A 267 17.18 -9.22 6.02
C PRO A 267 15.80 -9.79 5.67
N ASN A 268 15.79 -10.84 4.84
CA ASN A 268 14.53 -11.42 4.33
C ASN A 268 13.58 -11.90 5.43
N PHE A 269 14.10 -12.37 6.57
CA PHE A 269 13.25 -12.80 7.70
C PHE A 269 12.53 -11.61 8.36
N MET A 270 13.15 -10.42 8.38
CA MET A 270 12.50 -9.20 8.89
C MET A 270 11.43 -8.70 7.92
N LEU A 271 11.71 -8.73 6.61
CA LEU A 271 10.72 -8.41 5.58
C LEU A 271 9.49 -9.32 5.68
N ARG A 272 9.69 -10.63 5.87
CA ARG A 272 8.59 -11.58 6.11
C ARG A 272 7.79 -11.20 7.34
N ALA A 273 8.45 -10.90 8.46
CA ALA A 273 7.76 -10.53 9.71
C ALA A 273 6.94 -9.24 9.54
N GLN A 274 7.48 -8.25 8.81
CA GLN A 274 6.76 -7.01 8.53
C GLN A 274 5.59 -7.21 7.56
N LEU A 275 5.73 -8.09 6.55
CA LEU A 275 4.64 -8.46 5.66
C LEU A 275 3.51 -9.18 6.41
N VAL A 276 3.84 -10.12 7.30
CA VAL A 276 2.83 -10.77 8.15
C VAL A 276 2.11 -9.73 8.99
N LYS A 277 2.84 -8.81 9.63
CA LYS A 277 2.25 -7.70 10.40
C LYS A 277 1.33 -6.82 9.54
N HIS A 278 1.70 -6.57 8.28
CA HIS A 278 0.84 -5.85 7.33
C HIS A 278 -0.44 -6.63 7.03
N MET A 279 -0.36 -7.96 6.82
CA MET A 279 -1.56 -8.79 6.63
C MET A 279 -2.45 -8.79 7.86
N ASP A 280 -1.88 -8.87 9.06
CA ASP A 280 -2.63 -8.81 10.33
C ASP A 280 -3.31 -7.45 10.53
N LYS A 281 -2.65 -6.37 10.09
CA LYS A 281 -3.25 -5.04 10.04
C LYS A 281 -4.43 -5.02 9.06
N LEU A 282 -4.21 -5.42 7.81
CA LEU A 282 -5.29 -5.49 6.80
C LEU A 282 -6.47 -6.31 7.30
N GLU A 283 -6.19 -7.43 7.96
CA GLU A 283 -7.20 -8.27 8.57
C GLU A 283 -8.05 -7.50 9.59
N SER A 284 -7.41 -6.78 10.52
CA SER A 284 -8.12 -5.98 11.52
C SER A 284 -9.03 -4.93 10.87
N TYR A 285 -8.58 -4.32 9.76
CA TYR A 285 -9.40 -3.38 8.99
C TYR A 285 -10.53 -4.08 8.23
N ASP A 286 -10.26 -5.21 7.57
CA ASP A 286 -11.25 -5.96 6.80
C ASP A 286 -12.38 -6.47 7.71
N SER A 287 -12.07 -7.05 8.88
CA SER A 287 -13.11 -7.50 9.82
C SER A 287 -13.95 -6.33 10.35
N TYR A 288 -13.34 -5.17 10.61
CA TYR A 288 -14.11 -3.98 10.96
C TYR A 288 -15.05 -3.57 9.82
N LEU A 289 -14.54 -3.45 8.59
CA LEU A 289 -15.34 -3.04 7.43
C LEU A 289 -16.47 -4.03 7.12
N LEU A 290 -16.20 -5.34 7.21
CA LEU A 290 -17.20 -6.39 7.03
C LEU A 290 -18.29 -6.31 8.10
N SER A 291 -17.91 -6.05 9.36
CA SER A 291 -18.88 -5.86 10.45
C SER A 291 -19.80 -4.66 10.18
N GLN A 292 -19.27 -3.56 9.65
CA GLN A 292 -20.05 -2.37 9.29
C GLN A 292 -20.96 -2.61 8.07
N LEU A 293 -20.42 -3.29 7.05
CA LEU A 293 -21.18 -3.66 5.84
C LEU A 293 -22.35 -4.60 6.15
N SER A 294 -22.20 -5.49 7.12
CA SER A 294 -23.29 -6.37 7.57
C SER A 294 -24.49 -5.60 8.14
N LYS A 295 -24.26 -4.39 8.68
CA LYS A 295 -25.29 -3.50 9.22
C LYS A 295 -25.80 -2.50 8.20
N SER A 296 -24.92 -2.01 7.33
CA SER A 296 -25.22 -1.02 6.30
C SER A 296 -24.46 -1.38 5.01
N PRO A 297 -25.14 -1.98 4.01
CA PRO A 297 -24.52 -2.35 2.73
C PRO A 297 -23.86 -1.18 2.00
N ASP A 298 -24.38 0.04 2.20
CA ASP A 298 -23.88 1.27 1.59
C ASP A 298 -22.79 1.96 2.43
N PHE A 299 -22.26 1.30 3.47
CA PHE A 299 -21.27 1.90 4.38
C PHE A 299 -20.05 2.47 3.64
N LEU A 300 -19.55 1.79 2.60
CA LEU A 300 -18.42 2.28 1.80
C LEU A 300 -18.74 3.57 1.03
N ASP A 301 -20.01 3.82 0.70
CA ASP A 301 -20.45 5.05 0.04
C ASP A 301 -20.52 6.23 1.01
N THR A 302 -20.59 5.95 2.33
CA THR A 302 -20.51 6.98 3.38
C THR A 302 -19.08 7.44 3.69
N LEU A 303 -18.07 6.67 3.26
CA LEU A 303 -16.67 7.00 3.52
C LEU A 303 -16.20 8.14 2.62
N SER A 304 -15.38 9.03 3.18
CA SER A 304 -14.74 10.11 2.42
C SER A 304 -13.86 9.55 1.29
N ALA A 305 -13.69 10.34 0.23
CA ALA A 305 -12.82 10.00 -0.89
C ALA A 305 -11.40 9.62 -0.44
N SER A 306 -10.83 10.38 0.50
CA SER A 306 -9.49 10.13 1.05
C SER A 306 -9.41 8.77 1.77
N CYS A 307 -10.45 8.40 2.53
CA CYS A 307 -10.51 7.10 3.21
C CYS A 307 -10.58 5.93 2.22
N ILE A 308 -11.39 6.06 1.17
CA ILE A 308 -11.50 5.04 0.12
C ILE A 308 -10.17 4.87 -0.63
N ILE A 309 -9.52 5.97 -0.98
CA ILE A 309 -8.23 5.94 -1.66
C ILE A 309 -7.16 5.29 -0.78
N GLU A 310 -7.13 5.58 0.52
CA GLU A 310 -6.20 4.94 1.46
C GLU A 310 -6.49 3.44 1.60
N LEU A 311 -7.77 3.06 1.77
CA LEU A 311 -8.18 1.66 1.82
C LEU A 311 -7.76 0.88 0.57
N GLY A 312 -7.93 1.49 -0.61
CA GLY A 312 -7.51 0.92 -1.87
C GLY A 312 -5.99 0.76 -1.94
N SER A 313 -5.25 1.83 -1.61
CA SER A 313 -3.78 1.82 -1.58
C SER A 313 -3.22 0.72 -0.68
N ASP A 314 -3.74 0.55 0.55
CA ASP A 314 -3.28 -0.48 1.49
C ASP A 314 -3.48 -1.92 0.97
N ARG A 315 -4.45 -2.11 0.06
CA ARG A 315 -4.81 -3.38 -0.58
C ARG A 315 -4.25 -3.52 -2.01
N CYS A 316 -3.43 -2.55 -2.44
CA CYS A 316 -2.98 -2.39 -3.81
C CYS A 316 -4.13 -2.38 -4.85
N VAL A 317 -5.34 -2.04 -4.43
CA VAL A 317 -6.49 -1.82 -5.31
C VAL A 317 -6.35 -0.41 -5.87
N LEU A 318 -6.04 -0.34 -7.15
CA LEU A 318 -5.81 0.90 -7.87
C LEU A 318 -6.77 0.96 -9.06
N SER A 319 -7.06 2.16 -9.53
CA SER A 319 -7.81 2.40 -10.76
C SER A 319 -7.00 3.33 -11.64
N THR A 320 -6.92 3.03 -12.94
CA THR A 320 -6.35 3.88 -14.00
C THR A 320 -6.72 5.35 -13.83
N SER A 321 -8.02 5.62 -13.64
CA SER A 321 -8.60 6.95 -13.54
C SER A 321 -8.37 7.62 -12.18
N HIS A 322 -7.90 6.85 -11.19
CA HIS A 322 -7.93 7.20 -9.77
C HIS A 322 -9.30 7.69 -9.30
N SER A 323 -10.38 7.34 -10.01
CA SER A 323 -11.71 7.74 -9.61
C SER A 323 -12.05 7.05 -8.29
N VAL A 324 -12.59 7.82 -7.36
CA VAL A 324 -13.02 7.31 -6.05
C VAL A 324 -14.01 6.16 -6.23
N ARG A 325 -14.85 6.22 -7.28
CA ARG A 325 -15.83 5.19 -7.62
C ARG A 325 -15.16 3.86 -7.93
N ASP A 326 -14.16 3.84 -8.80
CA ASP A 326 -13.50 2.59 -9.21
C ASP A 326 -12.70 1.99 -8.05
N VAL A 327 -12.02 2.83 -7.27
CA VAL A 327 -11.30 2.37 -6.07
C VAL A 327 -12.29 1.78 -5.05
N ARG A 328 -13.46 2.41 -4.86
CA ARG A 328 -14.51 1.88 -3.99
C ARG A 328 -14.99 0.51 -4.44
N GLU A 329 -15.23 0.33 -5.74
CA GLU A 329 -15.68 -0.94 -6.28
C GLU A 329 -14.61 -2.04 -6.14
N GLY A 330 -13.34 -1.69 -6.35
CA GLY A 330 -12.24 -2.61 -6.11
C GLY A 330 -12.08 -2.97 -4.63
N VAL A 331 -12.30 -2.03 -3.71
CA VAL A 331 -12.32 -2.31 -2.25
C VAL A 331 -13.50 -3.20 -1.89
N ARG A 332 -14.68 -2.98 -2.48
CA ARG A 332 -15.85 -3.86 -2.31
C ARG A 332 -15.53 -5.28 -2.76
N THR A 333 -14.96 -5.44 -3.97
CA THR A 333 -14.53 -6.74 -4.51
C THR A 333 -13.50 -7.42 -3.59
N TRP A 334 -12.54 -6.65 -3.04
CA TRP A 334 -11.59 -7.16 -2.05
C TRP A 334 -12.31 -7.70 -0.81
N LEU A 335 -13.23 -6.91 -0.25
CA LEU A 335 -13.95 -7.28 0.98
C LEU A 335 -14.87 -8.47 0.76
N GLU A 336 -15.52 -8.60 -0.39
CA GLU A 336 -16.29 -9.80 -0.74
C GLU A 336 -15.41 -11.05 -0.74
N ASN A 337 -14.21 -10.96 -1.33
CA ASN A 337 -13.24 -12.05 -1.30
C ASN A 337 -12.72 -12.32 0.12
N ALA A 338 -12.49 -11.28 0.92
CA ALA A 338 -12.07 -11.42 2.32
C ALA A 338 -13.18 -12.00 3.22
N GLY A 339 -14.45 -11.66 2.98
CA GLY A 339 -15.59 -12.22 3.70
C GLY A 339 -15.77 -13.71 3.40
N ARG A 340 -15.55 -14.13 2.14
CA ARG A 340 -15.46 -15.56 1.81
C ARG A 340 -14.35 -16.24 2.62
N GLN A 341 -13.22 -15.56 2.84
CA GLN A 341 -12.13 -16.08 3.69
C GLN A 341 -12.50 -16.26 5.15
N GLU A 342 -13.26 -15.34 5.75
CA GLU A 342 -13.75 -15.49 7.12
C GLU A 342 -14.69 -16.70 7.24
N GLY A 343 -15.50 -16.97 6.21
CA GLY A 343 -16.31 -18.18 6.12
C GLY A 343 -15.51 -19.48 6.06
N TYR A 344 -14.25 -19.45 5.63
CA TYR A 344 -13.35 -20.61 5.64
C TYR A 344 -12.60 -20.80 6.97
N GLU A 345 -12.71 -19.86 7.92
CA GLU A 345 -11.99 -19.93 9.18
C GLU A 345 -12.53 -21.06 10.07
N GLY A 346 -11.68 -22.04 10.39
CA GLY A 346 -12.08 -23.23 11.15
C GLY A 346 -12.80 -24.32 10.33
N VAL A 347 -13.13 -24.05 9.06
CA VAL A 347 -13.70 -25.06 8.16
C VAL A 347 -12.57 -25.95 7.64
N VAL A 348 -12.58 -27.21 8.09
CA VAL A 348 -11.88 -28.28 7.40
C VAL A 348 -12.73 -28.61 6.18
N VAL A 349 -12.24 -28.30 4.98
CA VAL A 349 -12.92 -28.70 3.73
C VAL A 349 -12.94 -30.22 3.68
N GLU A 350 -13.87 -30.82 2.92
CA GLU A 350 -14.09 -32.28 2.81
C GLU A 350 -12.80 -33.11 2.63
N GLU A 351 -11.72 -32.51 2.13
CA GLU A 351 -10.40 -33.12 1.93
C GLU A 351 -9.40 -32.95 3.10
N GLY A 352 -9.84 -32.51 4.29
CA GLY A 352 -8.94 -32.33 5.43
C GLY A 352 -8.07 -31.07 5.39
N ARG A 353 -8.20 -30.24 4.34
CA ARG A 353 -7.38 -29.03 4.16
C ARG A 353 -7.93 -27.83 4.95
N ARG A 354 -7.02 -27.00 5.45
CA ARG A 354 -7.31 -25.76 6.19
C ARG A 354 -6.86 -24.54 5.41
N PHE A 355 -7.69 -23.52 5.40
CA PHE A 355 -7.38 -22.23 4.79
C PHE A 355 -6.35 -21.43 5.60
N VAL A 356 -5.36 -20.83 4.93
CA VAL A 356 -4.34 -19.98 5.53
C VAL A 356 -4.59 -18.52 5.15
N LYS A 357 -5.27 -17.79 6.03
CA LYS A 357 -5.69 -16.38 5.80
C LYS A 357 -4.58 -15.46 5.31
N VAL A 358 -3.41 -15.52 5.96
CA VAL A 358 -2.23 -14.73 5.59
C VAL A 358 -1.75 -15.02 4.16
N LEU A 359 -1.82 -16.28 3.70
CA LEU A 359 -1.48 -16.63 2.31
C LEU A 359 -2.55 -16.15 1.34
N GLY A 360 -3.83 -16.32 1.67
CA GLY A 360 -4.95 -15.84 0.85
C GLY A 360 -4.85 -14.33 0.60
N LYS A 361 -4.60 -13.52 1.64
CA LYS A 361 -4.37 -12.08 1.47
C LYS A 361 -3.13 -11.76 0.65
N ALA A 362 -2.01 -12.46 0.87
CA ALA A 362 -0.81 -12.25 0.08
C ALA A 362 -1.01 -12.55 -1.41
N ILE A 363 -1.81 -13.57 -1.73
CA ILE A 363 -2.23 -13.90 -3.10
C ILE A 363 -3.07 -12.76 -3.69
N MET A 364 -4.10 -12.30 -2.98
CA MET A 364 -4.95 -11.20 -3.45
C MET A 364 -4.14 -9.91 -3.67
N LEU A 365 -3.24 -9.57 -2.74
CA LEU A 365 -2.31 -8.44 -2.91
C LEU A 365 -1.44 -8.63 -4.15
N GLY A 366 -0.88 -9.83 -4.34
CA GLY A 366 -0.06 -10.16 -5.50
C GLY A 366 -0.81 -9.95 -6.81
N VAL A 367 -2.04 -10.45 -6.92
CA VAL A 367 -2.88 -10.25 -8.12
C VAL A 367 -3.19 -8.77 -8.34
N ASN A 368 -3.58 -8.04 -7.29
CA ASN A 368 -3.85 -6.61 -7.39
C ASN A 368 -2.62 -5.81 -7.84
N CYS A 369 -1.45 -6.11 -7.28
CA CYS A 369 -0.19 -5.49 -7.71
C CYS A 369 0.08 -5.73 -9.19
N VAL A 370 -0.09 -6.98 -9.66
CA VAL A 370 0.13 -7.34 -11.07
C VAL A 370 -0.88 -6.67 -11.99
N GLN A 371 -2.15 -6.59 -11.61
CA GLN A 371 -3.18 -5.91 -12.41
C GLN A 371 -2.91 -4.41 -12.50
N GLY A 372 -2.48 -3.77 -11.40
CA GLY A 372 -2.08 -2.36 -11.43
C GLY A 372 -0.95 -2.04 -12.41
N VAL A 373 -0.12 -3.03 -12.78
CA VAL A 373 0.90 -2.88 -13.84
C VAL A 373 0.33 -3.04 -15.25
N ARG A 374 -0.74 -3.83 -15.40
CA ARG A 374 -1.33 -4.18 -16.71
C ARG A 374 -2.26 -3.12 -17.28
N GLU A 375 -2.85 -2.32 -16.40
CA GLU A 375 -3.65 -1.16 -16.76
C GLU A 375 -2.89 -0.21 -17.71
N GLU A 376 -3.57 0.70 -18.42
CA GLU A 376 -3.02 1.61 -19.46
C GLU A 376 -1.67 2.29 -19.12
N ARG A 377 -1.33 2.39 -17.83
CA ARG A 377 -0.02 2.81 -17.29
C ARG A 377 1.16 1.96 -17.77
N GLY A 378 0.94 0.68 -18.05
CA GLY A 378 1.90 -0.26 -18.64
C GLY A 378 1.76 -0.42 -20.16
N GLU A 379 0.75 0.20 -20.78
CA GLU A 379 0.57 0.25 -22.23
C GLU A 379 1.48 1.28 -22.90
N SER A 380 2.77 1.27 -22.54
CA SER A 380 3.76 1.78 -23.48
C SER A 380 3.76 0.86 -24.69
N GLU A 381 3.27 1.36 -25.82
CA GLU A 381 3.35 0.69 -27.13
C GLU A 381 4.78 0.21 -27.40
N LEU A 382 5.77 1.01 -26.99
CA LEU A 382 7.21 0.71 -27.02
C LEU A 382 7.60 -0.53 -26.20
N VAL A 383 7.04 -0.70 -25.00
CA VAL A 383 7.27 -1.90 -24.17
C VAL A 383 6.64 -3.13 -24.82
N ARG A 384 5.43 -3.01 -25.38
CA ARG A 384 4.78 -4.08 -26.14
C ARG A 384 5.60 -4.48 -27.38
N GLU A 385 6.12 -3.52 -28.14
CA GLU A 385 6.95 -3.78 -29.32
C GLU A 385 8.32 -4.37 -28.94
N MET A 386 8.96 -3.90 -27.85
CA MET A 386 10.19 -4.51 -27.34
C MET A 386 10.01 -5.98 -26.92
N PHE A 387 8.88 -6.35 -26.31
CA PHE A 387 8.61 -7.71 -25.83
C PHE A 387 7.91 -8.61 -26.86
N ARG A 388 7.32 -8.05 -27.92
CA ARG A 388 6.78 -8.87 -29.02
C ARG A 388 7.85 -9.64 -29.76
N GLY A 389 9.11 -9.20 -29.66
CA GLY A 389 10.22 -9.69 -30.45
C GLY A 389 9.91 -9.38 -31.91
N GLY A 390 10.65 -8.43 -32.50
CA GLY A 390 10.52 -8.16 -33.93
C GLY A 390 10.54 -9.49 -34.68
N LYS A 391 9.38 -9.87 -35.23
CA LYS A 391 9.26 -11.04 -36.09
C LYS A 391 9.92 -10.74 -37.43
#